data_AF-A0A067TF93-F1
#
_entry.id   AF-A0A067TF93-F1
#
_cell.length_a   1.000
_cell.length_b   1.000
_cell.length_c   1.000
_cell.angle_alpha   90.00
_cell.angle_beta   90.00
_cell.angle_gamma   90.00
#
_symmetry.space_group_name_H-M   'P 1'
#
loop_
_entity.id
_entity.type
_entity.pdbx_description
1 polymer ?
#
loop_
_entity_poly.entity_id
_entity_poly.type
_entity_poly.pdbx_seq_one_letter_code
_entity_poly.pdbx_strand_id
1 'polypeptide(L)' 'EDAILLLSTDGNPPAASGFTVQTIIGYVYASQVCGSVPLLGAFQQTAGDHWYTTDPGEHSSLLASGWTDAGIAGYVLP' A
#
# COMPACT_ATOMS: atom_id res chain seq x y z
N GLU A 1 3.54 4.41 -18.86
CA GLU A 1 3.56 5.40 -17.77
C GLU A 1 3.71 4.58 -16.50
N ASP A 2 4.85 4.66 -15.81
CA ASP A 2 5.05 3.95 -14.54
C ASP A 2 4.66 4.88 -13.40
N ALA A 3 3.76 4.42 -12.54
CA ALA A 3 3.31 5.17 -11.36
C ALA A 3 3.80 4.43 -10.10
N ILE A 4 4.38 5.19 -9.17
CA ILE A 4 4.65 4.70 -7.82
C ILE A 4 3.57 5.20 -6.88
N LEU A 5 3.11 4.33 -5.99
CA LEU A 5 2.17 4.69 -4.93
C LEU A 5 2.95 4.93 -3.65
N LEU A 6 2.74 6.10 -3.05
CA LEU A 6 3.35 6.49 -1.80
C LEU A 6 2.25 6.84 -0.81
N LEU A 7 2.46 6.45 0.44
CA LEU A 7 1.56 6.78 1.54
C LEU A 7 2.05 8.06 2.22
N SER A 8 1.13 8.96 2.54
CA SER A 8 1.41 10.14 3.37
C SER A 8 0.76 9.97 4.73
N THR A 9 1.47 10.43 5.77
CA THR A 9 0.99 10.50 7.16
C THR A 9 0.72 11.94 7.62
N ASP A 10 1.00 12.93 6.78
CA ASP A 10 0.91 14.36 7.10
C ASP A 10 -0.21 15.09 6.32
N GLY A 11 -0.92 14.36 5.46
CA GLY A 11 -2.00 14.90 4.62
C GLY A 11 -1.52 15.63 3.37
N ASN A 12 -0.20 15.80 3.18
CA ASN A 12 0.37 16.34 1.96
C ASN A 12 0.66 15.21 0.96
N PRO A 13 0.45 15.42 -0.35
CA PRO A 13 0.83 14.43 -1.35
C PRO A 13 2.32 14.07 -1.22
N PRO A 14 2.66 12.79 -1.02
CA PRO A 14 4.05 12.38 -0.91
C PRO A 14 4.75 12.54 -2.26
N ALA A 15 5.95 13.09 -2.25
CA ALA A 15 6.78 13.28 -3.43
C ALA A 15 8.06 12.44 -3.31
N ALA A 16 8.44 11.76 -4.40
CA ALA A 16 9.73 11.10 -4.52
C ALA A 16 10.58 11.78 -5.59
N SER A 17 11.89 11.83 -5.36
CA SER A 17 12.85 12.38 -6.32
C SER A 17 12.73 11.67 -7.67
N GLY A 18 12.60 12.45 -8.75
CA GLY A 18 12.42 11.92 -10.10
C GLY A 18 10.97 11.62 -10.50
N PHE A 19 10.00 11.78 -9.59
CA PHE A 19 8.57 11.60 -9.87
C PHE A 19 7.81 12.92 -9.73
N THR A 20 6.87 13.15 -10.65
CA THR A 20 5.93 14.27 -10.52
C THR A 20 4.69 13.76 -9.80
N VAL A 21 4.25 14.46 -8.75
CA VAL A 21 2.98 14.16 -8.08
C VAL A 21 1.85 14.34 -9.10
N GLN A 22 1.13 13.26 -9.39
CA GLN A 22 0.02 13.30 -10.34
C GLN A 22 -1.29 13.64 -9.64
N THR A 23 -1.82 12.71 -8.83
CA THR A 23 -3.10 12.86 -8.15
C THR A 23 -3.13 12.02 -6.87
N ILE A 24 -4.08 12.31 -5.99
CA ILE A 24 -4.44 11.46 -4.87
C ILE A 24 -5.46 10.45 -5.39
N ILE A 25 -5.12 9.15 -5.34
CA ILE A 25 -6.01 8.07 -5.79
C ILE A 25 -6.93 7.54 -4.69
N GLY A 26 -6.66 7.86 -3.42
CA GLY A 26 -7.45 7.41 -2.30
C GLY A 26 -6.91 7.87 -0.95
N TYR A 27 -7.75 7.74 0.07
CA TYR A 27 -7.40 7.96 1.48
C TYR A 27 -7.61 6.66 2.24
N VAL A 28 -6.76 6.42 3.23
CA VAL A 28 -6.85 5.29 4.16
C VAL A 28 -6.83 5.80 5.59
N TYR A 29 -7.43 5.06 6.51
CA TYR A 29 -7.34 5.36 7.94
C TYR A 29 -6.00 4.86 8.49
N ALA A 30 -5.33 5.67 9.30
CA ALA A 30 -4.06 5.29 9.94
C ALA A 30 -4.24 4.26 11.08
N SER A 31 -5.45 4.17 11.65
CA SER A 31 -5.80 3.25 12.73
C SER A 31 -7.11 2.55 12.42
N GLN A 32 -7.30 1.34 12.98
CA GLN A 32 -8.52 0.58 12.78
C GLN A 32 -9.74 1.31 13.34
N VAL A 33 -10.76 1.50 12.49
CA VAL A 33 -12.08 2.01 12.87
C VAL A 33 -13.13 0.89 12.77
N CYS A 34 -14.26 1.05 13.45
CA CYS A 34 -15.33 0.06 13.42
C CYS A 34 -15.78 -0.20 11.97
N GLY A 35 -15.76 -1.48 11.55
CA GLY A 35 -16.12 -1.88 10.18
C GLY A 35 -15.00 -1.77 9.14
N SER A 36 -13.81 -1.29 9.50
CA SER A 36 -12.66 -1.28 8.58
C SER A 36 -11.86 -2.58 8.59
N VAL A 37 -11.26 -2.89 7.44
CA VAL A 37 -10.35 -4.01 7.22
C VAL A 37 -8.93 -3.49 6.97
N PRO A 38 -7.88 -4.24 7.36
CA PRO A 38 -6.51 -3.84 7.08
C PRO A 38 -6.22 -3.91 5.58
N LEU A 39 -5.53 -2.90 5.08
CA LEU A 39 -4.90 -2.91 3.77
C LEU A 39 -3.47 -3.45 3.94
N LEU A 40 -3.25 -4.69 3.52
CA LEU A 40 -1.99 -5.41 3.64
C LEU A 40 -1.08 -5.06 2.49
N GLY A 41 0.18 -4.74 2.78
CA GLY A 41 1.22 -4.44 1.81
C GLY A 41 2.20 -5.60 1.63
N ALA A 42 2.58 -5.88 0.39
CA ALA A 42 3.70 -6.74 0.03
C ALA A 42 4.64 -6.00 -0.93
N PHE A 43 5.95 -6.20 -0.77
CA PHE A 43 6.98 -5.56 -1.58
C PHE A 43 7.84 -6.58 -2.32
N GLN A 44 8.01 -6.40 -3.63
CA GLN A 44 8.90 -7.21 -4.44
C GLN A 44 10.23 -6.49 -4.69
N GLN A 45 11.30 -6.94 -4.02
CA GLN A 45 12.61 -6.28 -4.08
C GLN A 45 13.22 -6.29 -5.49
N THR A 46 13.00 -7.35 -6.27
CA THR A 46 13.59 -7.48 -7.61
C THR A 46 12.99 -6.52 -8.63
N ALA A 47 11.67 -6.28 -8.54
CA ALA A 47 10.94 -5.40 -9.46
C ALA A 47 10.81 -3.97 -8.92
N GLY A 48 10.90 -3.77 -7.60
CA GLY A 48 10.57 -2.51 -6.95
C GLY A 48 9.07 -2.28 -6.78
N ASP A 49 8.24 -3.31 -6.98
CA ASP A 49 6.79 -3.21 -6.99
C ASP A 49 6.17 -3.39 -5.61
N HIS A 50 5.05 -2.70 -5.39
CA HIS A 50 4.22 -2.85 -4.20
C HIS A 50 2.85 -3.42 -4.60
N TRP A 51 2.37 -4.35 -3.79
CA TRP A 51 1.02 -4.88 -3.90
C TRP A 51 0.24 -4.59 -2.63
N TYR A 52 -0.99 -4.09 -2.77
CA TYR A 52 -1.86 -3.78 -1.65
C TYR A 52 -3.17 -4.55 -1.79
N THR A 53 -3.56 -5.28 -0.74
CA THR A 53 -4.78 -6.10 -0.74
C THR A 53 -5.45 -6.12 0.61
N THR A 54 -6.77 -6.27 0.63
CA THR A 54 -7.54 -6.53 1.86
C THR A 54 -7.75 -8.02 2.10
N ASP A 55 -7.30 -8.90 1.19
CA ASP A 55 -7.42 -10.34 1.30
C ASP A 55 -6.15 -10.96 1.92
N PRO A 56 -6.22 -11.51 3.14
CA PRO A 56 -5.09 -12.19 3.77
C PRO A 56 -4.58 -13.41 2.99
N GLY A 57 -5.43 -14.08 2.22
CA GLY A 57 -5.07 -15.23 1.39
C GLY A 57 -4.18 -14.82 0.22
N GLU A 58 -4.54 -13.74 -0.47
CA GLU A 58 -3.71 -13.16 -1.53
C GLU A 58 -2.36 -12.69 -0.96
N HIS A 59 -2.38 -11.94 0.15
CA HIS A 59 -1.15 -11.47 0.80
C HIS A 59 -0.22 -12.63 1.18
N SER A 60 -0.77 -13.67 1.82
CA SER A 60 0.01 -14.87 2.18
C SER A 60 0.60 -15.58 0.96
N SER A 61 -0.13 -15.61 -0.17
CA SER A 61 0.36 -16.21 -1.41
C SER A 61 1.54 -15.44 -2.02
N LEU A 62 1.54 -14.11 -1.91
CA LEU A 62 2.64 -13.26 -2.36
C LEU A 62 3.89 -13.50 -1.50
N LEU A 63 3.73 -13.55 -0.18
CA LEU A 63 4.84 -13.85 0.74
C LEU A 63 5.44 -15.24 0.47
N ALA A 64 4.59 -16.24 0.25
CA ALA A 64 5.03 -17.58 -0.14
C ALA A 64 5.78 -17.61 -1.49
N SER A 65 5.46 -16.66 -2.38
CA SER A 65 6.11 -16.48 -3.69
C SER A 65 7.40 -15.64 -3.62
N GLY A 66 7.87 -15.30 -2.40
CA GLY A 66 9.13 -14.59 -2.19
C GLY A 66 9.01 -13.08 -2.08
N TRP A 67 7.81 -12.53 -1.99
CA TRP A 67 7.63 -11.11 -1.66
C TRP A 67 7.94 -10.86 -0.18
N THR A 68 8.39 -9.65 0.12
CA THR A 68 8.64 -9.21 1.50
C THR A 68 7.37 -8.62 2.08
N ASP A 69 7.06 -8.96 3.33
CA ASP A 69 5.93 -8.36 4.04
C ASP A 69 6.23 -6.88 4.34
N ALA A 70 5.34 -6.00 3.87
CA ALA A 70 5.40 -4.56 4.14
C ALA A 70 4.41 -4.13 5.25
N GLY A 71 3.70 -5.09 5.87
CA GLY A 71 2.80 -4.86 6.98
C GLY A 71 1.48 -4.18 6.57
N ILE A 72 0.82 -3.55 7.54
CA ILE A 72 -0.45 -2.86 7.32
C ILE A 72 -0.15 -1.45 6.81
N ALA A 73 -0.53 -1.18 5.57
CA ALA A 73 -0.43 0.12 4.93
C ALA A 73 -1.45 1.14 5.47
N GLY A 74 -2.60 0.65 5.92
CA GLY A 74 -3.68 1.44 6.50
C GLY A 74 -4.94 0.60 6.67
N TYR A 75 -6.06 1.24 6.95
CA TYR A 75 -7.36 0.59 7.08
C TYR A 75 -8.36 1.22 6.12
N VAL A 76 -9.15 0.37 5.45
CA VAL A 76 -10.15 0.79 4.46
C VAL A 76 -11.52 0.24 4.84
N LEU A 77 -12.57 0.95 4.42
CA LEU A 77 -13.92 0.43 4.50
C LEU A 77 -14.18 -0.50 3.30
N PRO A 78 -14.72 -1.71 3.53
CA PRO A 78 -15.04 -2.66 2.47
C PRO A 78 -16.20 -2.21 1.57
#